data_AF-A0A8S1C141-F1
#
_entry.id   AF-A0A8S1C141-F1
#
_cell.length_a   1.000
_cell.length_b   1.000
_cell.length_c   1.000
_cell.angle_alpha   90.00
_cell.angle_beta   90.00
_cell.angle_gamma   90.00
#
_symmetry.space_group_name_H-M   'P 1'
#
loop_
_entity.id
_entity.type
_entity.pdbx_description
1 polymer ?
#
loop_
_entity_poly.entity_id
_entity_poly.type
_entity_poly.pdbx_seq_one_letter_code
_entity_poly.pdbx_strand_id
1 'polypeptide(L)'
;MRVLNPPTATNVKEQWHVPEAVESSGDDAKKAWSQEEVKKLYRKFNIDLAPKLLYSRGALVELLISSNIARYTEFRNVTRVVTWHEGKLTPVPCSRADVFATQNITVVEKRMLMNLLQECTEYEGNPEKLKKHENQSFLDFLKDKQLTDNLIHYVLYAIAMSTEETPCIEGMSRTQKFLLSLGRYGNTPFLWPMYGSGEIPQAFCRLCAVFGGLYHLKRGAEALIVGSDNTLKAIHSDRENLKSNYLVMGLDYAPDSFLPEESPGISRGVFLIDSSILAADKEHLTLLEFPPDESSGPVTIVEVGSLTNACPQGLYMVHMTTKQKGSAEEDLMSVAKKLMNFPGETDESKPNLVWSMFFNMKDTSTCDLGANTPTNLFLTSGPDLDLDFDFAIKQAKEIFSKMYPEDEFLPRAPDPEEIILDDDDEDKQKQPEEKASEEPQE
;
A
#
# COMPACT_ATOMS: atom_id res chain seq x y z
N MET A 1 9.06 17.93 -11.76
CA MET A 1 9.22 17.07 -10.58
C MET A 1 10.70 16.89 -10.36
N ARG A 2 11.20 17.15 -9.16
CA ARG A 2 12.50 16.60 -8.75
C ARG A 2 12.12 15.63 -7.65
N VAL A 3 12.00 14.34 -7.99
CA VAL A 3 11.83 13.32 -6.96
C VAL A 3 13.13 13.36 -6.18
N LEU A 4 13.08 13.76 -4.91
CA LEU A 4 14.24 13.63 -4.04
C LEU A 4 14.59 12.15 -4.08
N ASN A 5 15.78 11.79 -4.57
CA ASN A 5 16.22 10.39 -4.64
C ASN A 5 15.93 9.76 -3.27
N PRO A 6 14.99 8.81 -3.19
CA PRO A 6 14.70 8.15 -1.94
C PRO A 6 15.98 7.45 -1.50
N PRO A 7 16.42 7.57 -0.24
CA PRO A 7 17.64 6.90 0.22
C PRO A 7 17.63 5.38 -0.01
N THR A 8 16.43 4.79 -0.17
CA THR A 8 16.18 3.37 -0.46
C THR A 8 16.18 2.98 -1.94
N ALA A 9 16.09 3.96 -2.85
CA ALA A 9 15.91 3.67 -4.27
C ALA A 9 17.26 3.59 -4.98
N THR A 10 17.48 2.49 -5.69
CA THR A 10 18.68 2.26 -6.52
C THR A 10 18.29 2.21 -7.99
N ASN A 11 19.28 2.35 -8.89
CA ASN A 11 19.08 2.29 -10.35
C ASN A 11 17.99 3.23 -10.88
N VAL A 12 17.87 4.43 -10.29
CA VAL A 12 16.85 5.41 -10.66
C VAL A 12 17.10 5.92 -12.08
N LYS A 13 16.09 5.80 -12.95
CA LYS A 13 16.06 6.38 -14.30
C LYS A 13 14.75 7.15 -14.48
N GLU A 14 14.84 8.43 -14.84
CA GLU A 14 13.67 9.27 -15.15
C GLU A 14 13.75 9.81 -16.58
N GLN A 15 12.61 9.94 -17.24
CA GLN A 15 12.54 10.43 -18.62
C GLN A 15 11.22 11.17 -18.90
N TRP A 16 11.33 12.32 -19.57
CA TRP A 16 10.20 13.01 -20.17
C TRP A 16 9.97 12.52 -21.60
N HIS A 17 8.71 12.31 -21.96
CA HIS A 17 8.27 11.81 -23.27
C HIS A 17 7.46 12.84 -24.06
N VAL A 18 7.36 14.06 -23.52
CA VAL A 18 6.70 15.22 -24.12
C VAL A 18 7.70 16.37 -24.32
N PRO A 19 7.44 17.28 -25.28
CA PRO A 19 8.29 18.44 -25.50
C PRO A 19 8.32 19.37 -24.27
N GLU A 20 9.40 20.14 -24.16
CA GLU A 20 9.58 21.07 -23.04
C GLU A 20 8.47 22.12 -22.97
N ALA A 21 8.16 22.72 -24.12
CA ALA A 21 7.05 23.64 -24.34
C ALA A 21 6.29 23.27 -25.63
N VAL A 22 5.00 23.57 -25.69
CA VAL A 22 4.18 23.44 -26.89
C VAL A 22 4.00 24.83 -27.49
N GLU A 23 4.36 25.00 -28.77
CA GLU A 23 4.00 26.20 -29.53
C GLU A 23 2.48 26.18 -29.75
N SER A 24 1.79 27.30 -29.51
CA SER A 24 0.33 27.37 -29.57
C SER A 24 -0.21 26.91 -30.93
N SER A 25 -0.70 25.68 -31.01
CA SER A 25 -1.51 25.20 -32.11
C SER A 25 -2.98 25.51 -31.82
N GLY A 26 -3.69 25.97 -32.86
CA GLY A 26 -5.04 26.53 -32.75
C GLY A 26 -6.10 25.60 -32.16
N ASP A 27 -7.27 26.20 -31.87
CA ASP A 27 -8.35 25.74 -30.99
C ASP A 27 -8.94 24.31 -31.19
N ASP A 28 -8.47 23.51 -32.16
CA ASP A 28 -9.08 22.21 -32.52
C ASP A 28 -8.18 20.97 -32.33
N ALA A 29 -6.96 21.10 -31.77
CA ALA A 29 -6.13 19.94 -31.44
C ALA A 29 -6.41 19.42 -30.02
N LYS A 30 -6.47 18.09 -29.82
CA LYS A 30 -6.42 17.48 -28.47
C LYS A 30 -5.28 18.14 -27.69
N LYS A 31 -5.57 18.67 -26.50
CA LYS A 31 -4.59 19.39 -25.69
C LYS A 31 -3.34 18.53 -25.48
N ALA A 32 -2.25 18.88 -26.16
CA ALA A 32 -0.97 18.21 -26.01
C ALA A 32 -0.30 18.67 -24.71
N TRP A 33 0.14 17.74 -23.88
CA TRP A 33 0.85 18.06 -22.64
C TRP A 33 2.29 18.48 -22.93
N SER A 34 2.78 19.50 -22.21
CA SER A 34 4.20 19.89 -22.17
C SER A 34 4.82 19.68 -20.80
N GLN A 35 6.16 19.60 -20.73
CA GLN A 35 6.85 19.52 -19.45
C GLN A 35 6.57 20.74 -18.56
N GLU A 36 6.51 21.95 -19.13
CA GLU A 36 6.21 23.17 -18.40
C GLU A 36 4.81 23.15 -17.74
N GLU A 37 3.79 22.68 -18.46
CA GLU A 37 2.44 22.56 -17.91
C GLU A 37 2.39 21.56 -16.76
N VAL A 38 3.00 20.38 -16.94
CA VAL A 38 3.05 19.37 -15.87
C VAL A 38 3.83 19.91 -14.65
N LYS A 39 4.95 20.60 -14.87
CA LYS A 39 5.75 21.21 -13.79
C LYS A 39 4.97 22.30 -13.04
N LYS A 40 4.09 23.06 -13.69
CA LYS A 40 3.20 24.03 -13.02
C LYS A 40 2.21 23.36 -12.06
N LEU A 41 1.88 22.08 -12.28
CA LEU A 41 0.95 21.31 -11.45
C LEU A 41 1.63 20.54 -10.31
N TYR A 42 2.92 20.76 -10.03
CA TYR A 42 3.71 19.91 -9.12
C TYR A 42 3.10 19.65 -7.74
N ARG A 43 2.34 20.62 -7.17
CA ARG A 43 1.68 20.48 -5.85
C ARG A 43 0.42 19.60 -5.87
N LYS A 44 -0.08 19.24 -7.04
CA LYS A 44 -1.24 18.36 -7.22
C LYS A 44 -0.84 16.89 -7.37
N PHE A 45 0.45 16.59 -7.33
CA PHE A 45 0.97 15.24 -7.41
C PHE A 45 1.38 14.75 -6.02
N ASN A 46 0.95 13.53 -5.69
CA ASN A 46 1.47 12.77 -4.56
C ASN A 46 1.92 11.41 -5.09
N ILE A 47 3.22 11.29 -5.37
CA ILE A 47 3.79 10.13 -6.06
C ILE A 47 4.29 9.13 -5.03
N ASP A 48 3.57 8.03 -4.87
CA ASP A 48 3.98 6.96 -3.97
C ASP A 48 5.17 6.17 -4.54
N LEU A 49 6.22 6.06 -3.72
CA LEU A 49 7.36 5.18 -4.00
C LEU A 49 6.97 3.71 -3.83
N ALA A 50 6.16 3.43 -2.81
CA ALA A 50 5.58 2.13 -2.49
C ALA A 50 4.06 2.24 -2.33
N PRO A 51 3.31 2.30 -3.45
CA PRO A 51 1.86 2.36 -3.43
C PRO A 51 1.31 1.03 -2.93
N LYS A 52 0.41 1.12 -1.97
CA LYS A 52 -0.30 -0.01 -1.39
C LYS A 52 -1.78 0.30 -1.33
N LEU A 53 -2.60 -0.70 -1.63
CA LEU A 53 -4.03 -0.66 -1.40
C LEU A 53 -4.35 -1.22 -0.02
N LEU A 54 -5.59 -1.09 0.41
CA LEU A 54 -6.06 -1.72 1.62
C LEU A 54 -7.18 -2.67 1.25
N TYR A 55 -7.05 -3.94 1.61
CA TYR A 55 -8.23 -4.80 1.67
C TYR A 55 -9.24 -4.21 2.65
N SER A 56 -10.51 -4.18 2.25
CA SER A 56 -11.57 -3.66 3.11
C SER A 56 -11.68 -4.43 4.42
N ARG A 57 -11.27 -5.70 4.46
CA ARG A 57 -11.08 -6.54 5.66
C ARG A 57 -9.62 -6.96 5.86
N GLY A 58 -8.68 -6.04 5.62
CA GLY A 58 -7.25 -6.23 5.93
C GLY A 58 -6.90 -5.81 7.36
N ALA A 59 -5.73 -6.23 7.85
CA ALA A 59 -5.30 -5.96 9.22
C ALA A 59 -5.20 -4.47 9.52
N LEU A 60 -4.73 -3.66 8.57
CA LEU A 60 -4.66 -2.20 8.72
C LEU A 60 -6.05 -1.57 8.85
N VAL A 61 -7.04 -1.99 8.06
CA VAL A 61 -8.40 -1.41 8.14
C VAL A 61 -9.04 -1.75 9.48
N GLU A 62 -8.94 -3.00 9.93
CA GLU A 62 -9.47 -3.37 11.25
C GLU A 62 -8.76 -2.62 12.37
N LEU A 63 -7.44 -2.47 12.29
CA LEU A 63 -6.66 -1.72 13.26
C LEU A 63 -7.05 -0.24 13.30
N LEU A 64 -7.20 0.41 12.14
CA LEU A 64 -7.60 1.82 12.06
C LEU A 64 -8.99 2.06 12.69
N ILE A 65 -9.90 1.10 12.54
CA ILE A 65 -11.24 1.14 13.13
C ILE A 65 -11.16 0.92 14.65
N SER A 66 -10.49 -0.15 15.10
CA SER A 66 -10.44 -0.52 16.51
C SER A 66 -9.69 0.52 17.37
N SER A 67 -8.64 1.11 16.80
CA SER A 67 -7.81 2.13 17.47
C SER A 67 -8.38 3.56 17.37
N ASN A 68 -9.45 3.77 16.59
CA ASN A 68 -10.03 5.10 16.32
C ASN A 68 -9.04 6.07 15.63
N ILE A 69 -8.10 5.55 14.84
CA ILE A 69 -7.13 6.32 14.03
C ILE A 69 -7.73 6.71 12.67
N ALA A 70 -8.73 5.96 12.19
CA ALA A 70 -9.36 6.17 10.88
C ALA A 70 -9.82 7.62 10.63
N ARG A 71 -10.07 8.42 11.67
CA ARG A 71 -10.43 9.85 11.57
C ARG A 71 -9.35 10.74 10.95
N TYR A 72 -8.10 10.29 10.90
CA TYR A 72 -6.98 11.06 10.32
C TYR A 72 -6.77 10.82 8.83
N THR A 73 -7.48 9.85 8.26
CA THR A 73 -7.31 9.45 6.85
C THR A 73 -8.65 9.33 6.16
N GLU A 74 -8.67 9.69 4.88
CA GLU A 74 -9.84 9.48 4.03
C GLU A 74 -9.52 8.42 2.99
N PHE A 75 -10.52 7.65 2.59
CA PHE A 75 -10.35 6.54 1.66
C PHE A 75 -11.31 6.65 0.49
N ARG A 76 -10.86 6.15 -0.66
CA ARG A 76 -11.69 5.92 -1.84
C ARG A 76 -11.71 4.44 -2.17
N ASN A 77 -12.84 3.97 -2.67
CA ASN A 77 -12.94 2.63 -3.23
C ASN A 77 -12.11 2.53 -4.51
N VAL A 78 -11.35 1.44 -4.65
CA VAL A 78 -10.93 1.00 -5.97
C VAL A 78 -12.19 0.63 -6.74
N THR A 79 -12.37 1.21 -7.91
CA THR A 79 -13.64 1.10 -8.63
C THR A 79 -13.63 -0.01 -9.68
N ARG A 80 -12.44 -0.47 -10.08
CA ARG A 80 -12.26 -1.42 -11.17
C ARG A 80 -11.07 -2.33 -10.91
N VAL A 81 -11.29 -3.65 -11.01
CA VAL A 81 -10.22 -4.66 -11.02
C VAL A 81 -10.16 -5.24 -12.43
N VAL A 82 -8.96 -5.36 -13.00
CA VAL A 82 -8.73 -5.75 -14.39
C VAL A 82 -7.64 -6.83 -14.41
N THR A 83 -7.69 -7.68 -15.42
CA THR A 83 -6.61 -8.62 -15.73
C THR A 83 -6.24 -8.54 -17.21
N TRP A 84 -5.01 -8.89 -17.55
CA TRP A 84 -4.60 -9.06 -18.94
C TRP A 84 -4.84 -10.50 -19.37
N HIS A 85 -5.77 -10.71 -20.32
CA HIS A 85 -6.12 -12.04 -20.81
C HIS A 85 -6.32 -12.00 -22.33
N GLU A 86 -5.80 -13.00 -23.04
CA GLU A 86 -5.91 -13.10 -24.52
C GLU A 86 -5.49 -11.81 -25.27
N GLY A 87 -4.46 -11.11 -24.77
CA GLY A 87 -3.94 -9.91 -25.41
C GLY A 87 -4.76 -8.64 -25.19
N LYS A 88 -5.71 -8.63 -24.25
CA LYS A 88 -6.55 -7.46 -23.94
C LYS A 88 -6.76 -7.28 -22.43
N LEU A 89 -7.04 -6.04 -22.04
CA LEU A 89 -7.51 -5.70 -20.70
C LEU A 89 -8.95 -6.15 -20.52
N THR A 90 -9.20 -6.95 -19.50
CA THR A 90 -10.51 -7.53 -19.22
C THR A 90 -10.94 -7.24 -17.77
N PRO A 91 -12.09 -6.58 -17.55
CA PRO A 91 -12.62 -6.35 -16.22
C PRO A 91 -12.93 -7.67 -15.50
N VAL A 92 -12.56 -7.74 -14.23
CA VAL A 92 -12.79 -8.89 -13.36
C VAL A 92 -14.14 -8.71 -12.66
N PRO A 93 -15.08 -9.67 -12.78
CA PRO A 93 -16.33 -9.60 -12.04
C PRO A 93 -16.10 -9.63 -10.52
N CYS A 94 -16.56 -8.61 -9.80
CA CYS A 94 -16.37 -8.50 -8.34
C CYS A 94 -17.68 -8.69 -7.55
N SER A 95 -18.78 -9.02 -8.21
CA SER A 95 -20.04 -9.35 -7.55
C SER A 95 -20.76 -10.48 -8.27
N ARG A 96 -21.75 -11.09 -7.60
CA ARG A 96 -22.64 -12.05 -8.27
C ARG A 96 -23.31 -11.41 -9.48
N ALA A 97 -23.73 -10.15 -9.37
CA ALA A 97 -24.35 -9.42 -10.48
C ALA A 97 -23.38 -9.26 -11.66
N ASP A 98 -22.10 -8.95 -11.40
CA ASP A 98 -21.08 -8.83 -12.43
C ASP A 98 -20.81 -10.19 -13.11
N VAL A 99 -20.76 -11.28 -12.34
CA VAL A 99 -20.60 -12.64 -12.88
C VAL A 99 -21.78 -12.99 -13.78
N PHE A 100 -23.01 -12.59 -13.42
CA PHE A 100 -24.16 -12.79 -14.29
C PHE A 100 -24.12 -11.90 -15.54
N ALA A 101 -23.67 -10.66 -15.44
CA ALA A 101 -23.63 -9.70 -16.53
C ALA A 101 -22.51 -9.95 -17.56
N THR A 102 -21.37 -10.51 -17.13
CA THR A 102 -20.23 -10.70 -18.04
C THR A 102 -20.53 -11.71 -19.15
N GLN A 103 -20.04 -11.39 -20.35
CA GLN A 103 -20.10 -12.25 -21.54
C GLN A 103 -18.82 -13.08 -21.72
N ASN A 104 -17.77 -12.80 -20.94
CA ASN A 104 -16.48 -13.50 -21.01
C ASN A 104 -16.50 -14.86 -20.31
N ILE A 105 -17.61 -15.21 -19.65
CA ILE A 105 -17.79 -16.46 -18.90
C ILE A 105 -19.12 -17.07 -19.34
N THR A 106 -19.09 -18.33 -19.76
CA THR A 106 -20.29 -19.08 -20.16
C THR A 106 -21.18 -19.45 -18.97
N VAL A 107 -22.43 -19.82 -19.21
CA VAL A 107 -23.37 -20.20 -18.12
C VAL A 107 -22.87 -21.41 -17.31
N VAL A 108 -22.18 -22.36 -17.96
CA VAL A 108 -21.59 -23.52 -17.29
C VAL A 108 -20.43 -23.08 -16.40
N GLU A 109 -19.52 -22.26 -16.93
CA GLU A 109 -18.40 -21.72 -16.17
C GLU A 109 -18.87 -20.86 -14.98
N LYS A 110 -19.95 -20.10 -15.10
CA LYS A 110 -20.54 -19.35 -13.97
C LYS A 110 -20.91 -20.26 -12.80
N ARG A 111 -21.47 -21.45 -13.07
CA ARG A 111 -21.81 -22.43 -12.02
C ARG A 111 -20.56 -23.03 -11.39
N MET A 112 -19.56 -23.36 -12.20
CA MET A 112 -18.27 -23.90 -11.73
C MET A 112 -17.55 -22.90 -10.83
N LEU A 113 -17.50 -21.63 -11.25
CA LEU A 113 -16.92 -20.54 -10.49
C LEU A 113 -17.63 -20.37 -9.15
N MET A 114 -18.97 -20.27 -9.12
CA MET A 114 -19.70 -20.08 -7.87
C MET A 114 -19.49 -21.23 -6.87
N ASN A 115 -19.42 -22.48 -7.34
CA ASN A 115 -19.13 -23.64 -6.49
C ASN A 115 -17.72 -23.57 -5.90
N LEU A 116 -16.72 -23.20 -6.73
CA LEU A 116 -15.34 -23.05 -6.29
C LEU A 116 -15.21 -21.92 -5.25
N LEU A 117 -15.78 -20.74 -5.51
CA LEU A 117 -15.68 -19.59 -4.61
C LEU A 117 -16.32 -19.90 -3.25
N GLN A 118 -17.41 -20.68 -3.22
CA GLN A 118 -18.00 -21.15 -1.97
C GLN A 118 -17.04 -22.08 -1.22
N GLU A 119 -16.42 -23.04 -1.90
CA GLU A 119 -15.45 -23.95 -1.28
C GLU A 119 -14.23 -23.21 -0.73
N CYS A 120 -13.71 -22.22 -1.46
CA CYS A 120 -12.64 -21.34 -0.97
C CYS A 120 -13.09 -20.46 0.19
N THR A 121 -14.38 -20.12 0.32
CA THR A 121 -14.86 -19.33 1.46
C THR A 121 -14.91 -20.18 2.74
N GLU A 122 -15.23 -21.46 2.61
CA GLU A 122 -15.45 -22.40 3.73
C GLU A 122 -14.19 -23.23 4.08
N TYR A 123 -13.03 -22.94 3.46
CA TYR A 123 -11.86 -23.82 3.49
C TYR A 123 -11.30 -24.08 4.90
N GLU A 124 -11.27 -23.06 5.76
CA GLU A 124 -10.74 -23.15 7.14
C GLU A 124 -11.57 -24.05 8.05
N GLY A 125 -12.85 -24.25 7.73
CA GLY A 125 -13.76 -25.11 8.48
C GLY A 125 -13.51 -26.60 8.28
N ASN A 126 -12.55 -27.01 7.42
CA ASN A 126 -12.32 -28.41 7.08
C ASN A 126 -10.83 -28.82 7.10
N PRO A 127 -10.28 -29.15 8.29
CA PRO A 127 -8.88 -29.55 8.46
C PRO A 127 -8.46 -30.78 7.64
N GLU A 128 -9.38 -31.71 7.35
CA GLU A 128 -9.07 -32.89 6.53
C GLU A 128 -8.84 -32.53 5.06
N LYS A 129 -9.62 -31.58 4.53
CA LYS A 129 -9.39 -31.03 3.18
C LYS A 129 -8.07 -30.27 3.11
N LEU A 130 -7.74 -29.47 4.12
CA LEU A 130 -6.48 -28.74 4.22
C LEU A 130 -5.26 -29.69 4.08
N LYS A 131 -5.24 -30.78 4.85
CA LYS A 131 -4.16 -31.78 4.77
C LYS A 131 -4.01 -32.44 3.40
N LYS A 132 -5.12 -32.66 2.69
CA LYS A 132 -5.09 -33.26 1.34
C LYS A 132 -4.40 -32.36 0.31
N HIS A 133 -4.45 -31.05 0.52
CA HIS A 133 -3.96 -30.04 -0.41
C HIS A 133 -2.66 -29.35 0.05
N GLU A 134 -2.06 -29.81 1.14
CA GLU A 134 -0.88 -29.17 1.76
C GLU A 134 0.37 -29.17 0.84
N ASN A 135 0.55 -30.22 0.03
CA ASN A 135 1.74 -30.43 -0.80
C ASN A 135 1.51 -30.16 -2.30
N GLN A 136 0.43 -29.50 -2.69
CA GLN A 136 0.15 -29.18 -4.09
C GLN A 136 0.11 -27.67 -4.34
N SER A 137 0.33 -27.26 -5.59
CA SER A 137 0.15 -25.87 -6.01
C SER A 137 -1.34 -25.51 -6.08
N PHE A 138 -1.65 -24.22 -6.01
CA PHE A 138 -3.02 -23.75 -6.21
C PHE A 138 -3.51 -24.03 -7.63
N LEU A 139 -2.62 -23.93 -8.62
CA LEU A 139 -2.94 -24.27 -10.02
C LEU A 139 -3.36 -25.73 -10.17
N ASP A 140 -2.64 -26.67 -9.56
CA ASP A 140 -2.98 -28.11 -9.63
C ASP A 140 -4.34 -28.37 -8.99
N PHE A 141 -4.63 -27.73 -7.86
CA PHE A 141 -5.95 -27.79 -7.23
C PHE A 141 -7.06 -27.29 -8.16
N LEU A 142 -6.85 -26.16 -8.84
CA LEU A 142 -7.82 -25.59 -9.78
C LEU A 142 -8.04 -26.52 -11.00
N LYS A 143 -6.99 -27.17 -11.50
CA LYS A 143 -7.06 -28.18 -12.57
C LYS A 143 -7.80 -29.44 -12.12
N ASP A 144 -7.57 -29.92 -10.90
CA ASP A 144 -8.27 -31.07 -10.31
C ASP A 144 -9.78 -30.84 -10.19
N LYS A 145 -10.20 -29.57 -10.05
CA LYS A 145 -11.62 -29.16 -10.08
C LYS A 145 -12.21 -29.10 -11.49
N GLN A 146 -11.44 -29.45 -12.52
CA GLN A 146 -11.82 -29.46 -13.93
C GLN A 146 -12.32 -28.09 -14.42
N LEU A 147 -11.77 -27.00 -13.86
CA LEU A 147 -12.05 -25.64 -14.34
C LEU A 147 -11.49 -25.45 -15.75
N THR A 148 -12.12 -24.56 -16.52
CA THR A 148 -11.60 -24.13 -17.83
C THR A 148 -10.37 -23.23 -17.63
N ASP A 149 -9.47 -23.18 -18.60
CA ASP A 149 -8.28 -22.30 -18.55
C ASP A 149 -8.66 -20.83 -18.32
N ASN A 150 -9.78 -20.39 -18.90
CA ASN A 150 -10.37 -19.07 -18.70
C ASN A 150 -10.74 -18.82 -17.22
N LEU A 151 -11.40 -19.76 -16.55
CA LEU A 151 -11.71 -19.63 -15.12
C LEU A 151 -10.47 -19.72 -14.25
N ILE A 152 -9.54 -20.61 -14.58
CA ILE A 152 -8.25 -20.73 -13.88
C ILE A 152 -7.53 -19.37 -13.92
N HIS A 153 -7.50 -18.71 -15.08
CA HIS A 153 -6.91 -17.38 -15.23
C HIS A 153 -7.50 -16.37 -14.25
N TYR A 154 -8.84 -16.21 -14.21
CA TYR A 154 -9.48 -15.26 -13.31
C TYR A 154 -9.20 -15.59 -11.84
N VAL A 155 -9.31 -16.85 -11.46
CA VAL A 155 -9.17 -17.25 -10.05
C VAL A 155 -7.71 -17.12 -9.59
N LEU A 156 -6.76 -17.64 -10.38
CA LEU A 156 -5.35 -17.67 -10.03
C LEU A 156 -4.72 -16.28 -10.04
N TYR A 157 -4.85 -15.55 -11.15
CA TYR A 157 -4.12 -14.30 -11.34
C TYR A 157 -4.90 -13.07 -10.88
N ALA A 158 -6.23 -13.06 -10.99
CA ALA A 158 -7.01 -11.85 -10.75
C ALA A 158 -7.67 -11.80 -9.36
N ILE A 159 -8.11 -12.95 -8.83
CA ILE A 159 -8.75 -13.04 -7.51
C ILE A 159 -7.73 -13.37 -6.43
N ALA A 160 -6.98 -14.46 -6.60
CA ALA A 160 -5.95 -14.86 -5.65
C ALA A 160 -4.68 -14.01 -5.78
N MET A 161 -4.44 -13.42 -6.96
CA MET A 161 -3.25 -12.63 -7.28
C MET A 161 -1.97 -13.43 -6.97
N SER A 162 -1.92 -14.62 -7.57
CA SER A 162 -0.95 -15.67 -7.30
C SER A 162 -0.24 -16.10 -8.58
N THR A 163 0.84 -16.87 -8.45
CA THR A 163 1.56 -17.52 -9.56
C THR A 163 1.25 -19.01 -9.61
N GLU A 164 1.70 -19.67 -10.67
CA GLU A 164 1.52 -21.12 -10.84
C GLU A 164 2.18 -21.93 -9.71
N GLU A 165 3.25 -21.40 -9.11
CA GLU A 165 4.01 -22.03 -8.02
C GLU A 165 3.42 -21.76 -6.64
N THR A 166 2.39 -20.92 -6.54
CA THR A 166 1.82 -20.54 -5.24
C THR A 166 1.23 -21.77 -4.54
N PRO A 167 1.59 -22.03 -3.27
CA PRO A 167 1.02 -23.14 -2.51
C PRO A 167 -0.51 -23.09 -2.45
N CYS A 168 -1.16 -24.24 -2.51
CA CYS A 168 -2.62 -24.31 -2.58
C CYS A 168 -3.32 -23.63 -1.39
N ILE A 169 -2.80 -23.85 -0.18
CA ILE A 169 -3.38 -23.24 1.04
C ILE A 169 -3.28 -21.71 1.00
N GLU A 170 -2.17 -21.20 0.50
CA GLU A 170 -1.97 -19.76 0.32
C GLU A 170 -2.92 -19.19 -0.72
N GLY A 171 -3.06 -19.83 -1.88
CA GLY A 171 -4.01 -19.42 -2.92
C GLY A 171 -5.48 -19.44 -2.46
N MET A 172 -5.88 -20.44 -1.66
CA MET A 172 -7.22 -20.49 -1.04
C MET A 172 -7.41 -19.35 -0.04
N SER A 173 -6.41 -19.09 0.82
CA SER A 173 -6.46 -18.01 1.82
C SER A 173 -6.58 -16.64 1.15
N ARG A 174 -5.77 -16.37 0.12
CA ARG A 174 -5.86 -15.13 -0.68
C ARG A 174 -7.22 -14.98 -1.35
N THR A 175 -7.74 -16.06 -1.95
CA THR A 175 -9.08 -16.07 -2.55
C THR A 175 -10.17 -15.76 -1.51
N GLN A 176 -10.12 -16.39 -0.34
CA GLN A 176 -11.07 -16.15 0.74
C GLN A 176 -11.02 -14.69 1.19
N LYS A 177 -9.82 -14.13 1.43
CA LYS A 177 -9.64 -12.73 1.85
C LYS A 177 -10.21 -11.76 0.83
N PHE A 178 -9.99 -12.00 -0.47
CA PHE A 178 -10.61 -11.24 -1.55
C PHE A 178 -12.14 -11.27 -1.44
N LEU A 179 -12.72 -12.47 -1.35
CA LEU A 179 -14.18 -12.67 -1.30
C LEU A 179 -14.83 -12.04 -0.07
N LEU A 180 -14.23 -12.22 1.11
CA LEU A 180 -14.74 -11.64 2.37
C LEU A 180 -14.69 -10.11 2.36
N SER A 181 -13.77 -9.53 1.60
CA SER A 181 -13.59 -8.09 1.46
C SER A 181 -14.55 -7.44 0.45
N LEU A 182 -15.20 -8.21 -0.41
CA LEU A 182 -16.16 -7.68 -1.39
C LEU A 182 -17.38 -7.06 -0.70
N GLY A 183 -17.89 -5.95 -1.27
CA GLY A 183 -19.16 -5.36 -0.84
C GLY A 183 -19.13 -4.61 0.50
N ARG A 184 -18.00 -4.54 1.22
CA ARG A 184 -17.94 -3.85 2.54
C ARG A 184 -18.15 -2.34 2.41
N TYR A 185 -17.46 -1.71 1.47
CA TYR A 185 -17.54 -0.25 1.22
C TYR A 185 -17.85 0.10 -0.25
N GLY A 186 -17.71 -0.87 -1.16
CA GLY A 186 -17.91 -0.71 -2.59
C GLY A 186 -17.94 -2.07 -3.29
N ASN A 187 -17.99 -2.06 -4.63
CA ASN A 187 -18.09 -3.28 -5.43
C ASN A 187 -16.81 -4.14 -5.38
N THR A 188 -15.64 -3.51 -5.34
CA THR A 188 -14.34 -4.22 -5.26
C THR A 188 -13.89 -4.36 -3.79
N PRO A 189 -12.90 -5.21 -3.48
CA PRO A 189 -12.47 -5.45 -2.11
C PRO A 189 -11.45 -4.42 -1.59
N PHE A 190 -11.09 -3.41 -2.38
CA PHE A 190 -9.94 -2.55 -2.08
C PHE A 190 -10.30 -1.09 -1.86
N LEU A 191 -9.51 -0.45 -0.99
CA LEU A 191 -9.51 0.98 -0.71
C LEU A 191 -8.14 1.57 -1.08
N TRP A 192 -8.16 2.85 -1.44
CA TRP A 192 -6.98 3.69 -1.62
C TRP A 192 -7.03 4.86 -0.63
N PRO A 193 -5.93 5.16 0.07
CA PRO A 193 -5.84 6.34 0.92
C PRO A 193 -5.76 7.60 0.05
N MET A 194 -6.67 8.55 0.28
CA MET A 194 -6.61 9.86 -0.38
C MET A 194 -5.23 10.48 -0.22
N TYR A 195 -4.72 11.12 -1.28
CA TYR A 195 -3.35 11.66 -1.35
C TYR A 195 -2.22 10.61 -1.36
N GLY A 196 -2.52 9.31 -1.37
CA GLY A 196 -1.51 8.24 -1.51
C GLY A 196 -1.17 7.51 -0.22
N SER A 197 -0.45 6.40 -0.36
CA SER A 197 -0.06 5.51 0.75
C SER A 197 0.85 6.20 1.76
N GLY A 198 1.54 7.27 1.37
CA GLY A 198 2.35 8.12 2.24
C GLY A 198 1.59 8.79 3.40
N GLU A 199 0.27 8.85 3.36
CA GLU A 199 -0.55 9.38 4.47
C GLU A 199 -0.65 8.39 5.65
N ILE A 200 -0.52 7.08 5.41
CA ILE A 200 -0.66 6.06 6.46
C ILE A 200 0.41 6.21 7.54
N PRO A 201 1.73 6.28 7.25
CA PRO A 201 2.73 6.54 8.27
C PRO A 201 2.51 7.85 9.03
N GLN A 202 2.05 8.90 8.34
CA GLN A 202 1.79 10.21 8.97
C GLN A 202 0.64 10.14 9.98
N ALA A 203 -0.41 9.37 9.70
CA ALA A 203 -1.52 9.16 10.62
C ALA A 203 -1.08 8.50 11.93
N PHE A 204 -0.22 7.46 11.85
CA PHE A 204 0.36 6.84 13.04
C PHE A 204 1.35 7.77 13.75
N CYS A 205 2.12 8.57 13.02
CA CYS A 205 2.98 9.58 13.63
C CYS A 205 2.20 10.64 14.40
N ARG A 206 1.08 11.09 13.84
CA ARG A 206 0.15 12.00 14.53
C ARG A 206 -0.40 11.37 15.80
N LEU A 207 -0.83 10.10 15.75
CA LEU A 207 -1.29 9.39 16.93
C LEU A 207 -0.20 9.39 18.03
N CYS A 208 1.03 9.00 17.68
CA CYS A 208 2.15 8.99 18.61
C CYS A 208 2.37 10.38 19.25
N ALA A 209 2.30 11.45 18.46
CA ALA A 209 2.44 12.82 18.96
C ALA A 209 1.33 13.24 19.93
N VAL A 210 0.07 12.82 19.70
CA VAL A 210 -1.05 13.07 20.62
C VAL A 210 -0.78 12.48 22.00
N PHE A 211 -0.09 11.35 22.07
CA PHE A 211 0.31 10.70 23.33
C PHE A 211 1.70 11.11 23.83
N GLY A 212 2.23 12.26 23.37
CA GLY A 212 3.47 12.86 23.87
C GLY A 212 4.74 12.43 23.12
N GLY A 213 4.62 11.70 22.01
CA GLY A 213 5.75 11.38 21.14
C GLY A 213 6.38 12.62 20.51
N LEU A 214 7.72 12.72 20.57
CA LEU A 214 8.47 13.84 20.00
C LEU A 214 9.03 13.47 18.62
N TYR A 215 8.90 14.39 17.66
CA TYR A 215 9.36 14.21 16.28
C TYR A 215 10.46 15.21 15.92
N HIS A 216 11.60 14.70 15.46
CA HIS A 216 12.70 15.51 14.91
C HIS A 216 12.96 15.12 13.45
N LEU A 217 12.48 15.94 12.51
CA LEU A 217 12.82 15.79 11.09
C LEU A 217 14.17 16.44 10.78
N LYS A 218 14.85 15.95 9.74
CA LYS A 218 16.20 16.39 9.33
C LYS A 218 17.27 16.21 10.42
N ARG A 219 17.05 15.28 11.34
CA ARG A 219 17.99 14.86 12.39
C ARG A 219 18.09 13.34 12.36
N GLY A 220 19.30 12.82 12.19
CA GLY A 220 19.59 11.38 12.19
C GLY A 220 20.45 10.98 13.39
N ALA A 221 20.57 9.67 13.62
CA ALA A 221 21.59 9.14 14.52
C ALA A 221 22.93 9.07 13.77
N GLU A 222 23.98 9.64 14.36
CA GLU A 222 25.35 9.61 13.82
C GLU A 222 26.11 8.35 14.26
N ALA A 223 25.78 7.84 15.45
CA ALA A 223 26.36 6.61 15.98
C ALA A 223 25.41 5.92 16.97
N LEU A 224 25.60 4.60 17.10
CA LEU A 224 24.94 3.77 18.10
C LEU A 224 25.93 3.42 19.21
N ILE A 225 25.55 3.64 20.46
CA ILE A 225 26.39 3.31 21.62
C ILE A 225 25.90 1.96 22.17
N VAL A 226 26.67 0.91 21.90
CA VAL A 226 26.38 -0.47 22.32
C VAL A 226 27.29 -0.86 23.49
N GLY A 227 26.71 -1.41 24.54
CA GLY A 227 27.44 -1.91 25.70
C GLY A 227 28.09 -3.27 25.46
N SER A 228 29.01 -3.67 26.35
CA SER A 228 29.66 -4.99 26.31
C SER A 228 28.71 -6.17 26.51
N ASP A 229 27.49 -5.91 27.00
CA ASP A 229 26.40 -6.86 27.18
C ASP A 229 25.55 -7.07 25.90
N ASN A 230 25.98 -6.51 24.76
CA ASN A 230 25.25 -6.53 23.50
C ASN A 230 23.85 -5.90 23.59
N THR A 231 23.75 -4.81 24.35
CA THR A 231 22.56 -3.96 24.43
C THR A 231 22.89 -2.53 24.01
N LEU A 232 21.96 -1.91 23.28
CA LEU A 232 22.02 -0.48 22.99
C LEU A 232 21.84 0.31 24.30
N LYS A 233 22.68 1.32 24.51
CA LYS A 233 22.62 2.24 25.65
C LYS A 233 22.14 3.65 25.27
N ALA A 234 22.49 4.12 24.07
CA ALA A 234 22.12 5.44 23.56
C ALA A 234 22.35 5.55 22.05
N ILE A 235 21.76 6.59 21.45
CA ILE A 235 22.14 7.09 20.13
C ILE A 235 22.92 8.41 20.29
N HIS A 236 23.93 8.64 19.46
CA HIS A 236 24.59 9.93 19.32
C HIS A 236 23.93 10.73 18.20
N SER A 237 23.48 11.95 18.48
CA SER A 237 22.82 12.81 17.49
C SER A 237 22.96 14.28 17.87
N ASP A 238 23.48 15.13 16.97
CA ASP A 238 23.68 16.57 17.21
C ASP A 238 24.51 16.85 18.46
N ARG A 239 25.65 16.16 18.62
CA ARG A 239 26.60 16.29 19.75
C ARG A 239 26.05 15.87 21.11
N GLU A 240 24.87 15.28 21.16
CA GLU A 240 24.24 14.78 22.38
C GLU A 240 24.06 13.26 22.34
N ASN A 241 24.06 12.65 23.53
CA ASN A 241 23.75 11.23 23.69
C ASN A 241 22.33 11.07 24.24
N LEU A 242 21.43 10.56 23.42
CA LEU A 242 20.04 10.28 23.79
C LEU A 242 19.94 8.83 24.27
N LYS A 243 19.69 8.65 25.57
CA LYS A 243 19.54 7.32 26.18
C LYS A 243 18.16 6.76 25.89
N SER A 244 18.08 5.46 25.64
CA SER A 244 16.81 4.75 25.47
C SER A 244 16.93 3.30 25.93
N ASN A 245 15.81 2.73 26.38
CA ASN A 245 15.70 1.30 26.71
C ASN A 245 15.59 0.43 25.46
N TYR A 246 14.97 0.96 24.40
CA TYR A 246 14.73 0.27 23.14
C TYR A 246 14.99 1.20 21.97
N LEU A 247 15.37 0.65 20.81
CA LEU A 247 15.44 1.40 19.56
C LEU A 247 14.77 0.61 18.46
N VAL A 248 13.79 1.23 17.80
CA VAL A 248 13.21 0.74 16.57
C VAL A 248 13.79 1.58 15.43
N MET A 249 14.30 0.93 14.39
CA MET A 249 15.06 1.59 13.34
C MET A 249 14.76 0.98 11.97
N GLY A 250 14.54 1.83 10.96
CA GLY A 250 14.49 1.40 9.56
C GLY A 250 15.88 1.05 9.03
N LEU A 251 15.94 0.06 8.14
CA LEU A 251 17.21 -0.49 7.62
C LEU A 251 18.17 0.55 7.03
N ASP A 252 17.67 1.63 6.42
CA ASP A 252 18.51 2.65 5.80
C ASP A 252 19.34 3.47 6.78
N TYR A 253 19.02 3.37 8.07
CA TYR A 253 19.75 4.00 9.16
C TYR A 253 20.65 3.01 9.91
N ALA A 254 20.56 1.72 9.58
CA ALA A 254 21.32 0.68 10.26
C ALA A 254 22.76 0.62 9.73
N PRO A 255 23.75 0.37 10.61
CA PRO A 255 25.10 0.03 10.17
C PRO A 255 25.11 -1.22 9.28
N ASP A 256 26.02 -1.27 8.29
CA ASP A 256 26.16 -2.40 7.36
C ASP A 256 26.31 -3.75 8.08
N SER A 257 26.94 -3.76 9.25
CA SER A 257 27.12 -4.97 10.07
C SER A 257 25.83 -5.58 10.60
N PHE A 258 24.73 -4.81 10.65
CA PHE A 258 23.43 -5.28 11.12
C PHE A 258 22.52 -5.72 9.96
N LEU A 259 22.86 -5.35 8.73
CA LEU A 259 22.04 -5.67 7.58
C LEU A 259 22.11 -7.18 7.27
N PRO A 260 20.99 -7.79 6.86
CA PRO A 260 20.98 -9.18 6.39
C PRO A 260 21.75 -9.31 5.07
N GLU A 261 22.11 -10.55 4.70
CA GLU A 261 22.63 -10.86 3.36
C GLU A 261 21.61 -10.49 2.27
N GLU A 262 22.10 -10.22 1.05
CA GLU A 262 21.30 -9.69 -0.06
C GLU A 262 20.06 -10.53 -0.35
N SER A 263 18.92 -9.84 -0.42
CA SER A 263 17.63 -10.37 -0.81
C SER A 263 17.25 -9.90 -2.22
N PRO A 264 16.39 -10.63 -2.94
CA PRO A 264 15.82 -10.13 -4.19
C PRO A 264 15.03 -8.84 -3.89
N GLY A 265 15.24 -7.78 -4.68
CA GLY A 265 14.54 -6.53 -4.47
C GLY A 265 13.17 -6.44 -5.15
N ILE A 266 12.67 -5.22 -5.24
CA ILE A 266 11.43 -4.83 -5.92
C ILE A 266 11.80 -3.95 -7.10
N SER A 267 11.22 -4.26 -8.26
CA SER A 267 11.27 -3.40 -9.45
C SER A 267 10.03 -2.52 -9.49
N ARG A 268 10.24 -1.21 -9.54
CA ARG A 268 9.20 -0.18 -9.51
C ARG A 268 9.24 0.68 -10.76
N GLY A 269 8.06 0.93 -11.32
CA GLY A 269 7.82 1.87 -12.41
C GLY A 269 6.72 2.85 -12.03
N VAL A 270 6.90 4.12 -12.35
CA VAL A 270 5.89 5.17 -12.24
C VAL A 270 5.76 5.85 -13.59
N PHE A 271 4.55 5.87 -14.13
CA PHE A 271 4.26 6.40 -15.45
C PHE A 271 3.17 7.45 -15.34
N LEU A 272 3.38 8.60 -15.96
CA LEU A 272 2.38 9.64 -16.13
C LEU A 272 1.85 9.55 -17.55
N ILE A 273 0.55 9.38 -17.71
CA ILE A 273 -0.12 9.19 -19.00
C ILE A 273 -1.28 10.18 -19.17
N ASP A 274 -1.67 10.45 -20.41
CA ASP A 274 -2.66 11.48 -20.77
C ASP A 274 -4.14 11.03 -20.72
N SER A 275 -4.37 9.72 -20.59
CA SER A 275 -5.70 9.10 -20.55
C SER A 275 -5.61 7.75 -19.84
N SER A 276 -6.76 7.16 -19.45
CA SER A 276 -6.74 5.88 -18.73
C SER A 276 -6.27 4.72 -19.63
N ILE A 277 -5.58 3.75 -19.03
CA ILE A 277 -5.17 2.49 -19.69
C ILE A 277 -6.37 1.69 -20.22
N LEU A 278 -7.56 1.92 -19.66
CA LEU A 278 -8.81 1.32 -20.13
C LEU A 278 -9.90 2.39 -20.19
N ALA A 279 -10.23 2.79 -21.41
CA ALA A 279 -11.24 3.82 -21.68
C ALA A 279 -12.58 3.53 -21.00
N ALA A 280 -13.17 4.57 -20.42
CA ALA A 280 -14.46 4.53 -19.76
C ALA A 280 -15.09 5.93 -19.70
N ASP A 281 -16.42 6.01 -19.58
CA ASP A 281 -17.15 7.29 -19.49
C ASP A 281 -16.85 8.07 -18.20
N LYS A 282 -16.47 7.35 -17.15
CA LYS A 282 -16.15 7.89 -15.83
C LYS A 282 -14.72 7.54 -15.47
N GLU A 283 -14.11 8.43 -14.70
CA GLU A 283 -12.79 8.16 -14.12
C GLU A 283 -12.87 6.97 -13.16
N HIS A 284 -11.91 6.06 -13.27
CA HIS A 284 -11.78 4.89 -12.41
C HIS A 284 -10.43 4.91 -11.71
N LEU A 285 -10.44 4.50 -10.44
CA LEU A 285 -9.27 3.95 -9.77
C LEU A 285 -9.20 2.47 -10.12
N THR A 286 -8.11 2.06 -10.78
CA THR A 286 -7.96 0.73 -11.38
C THR A 286 -6.83 -0.05 -10.71
N LEU A 287 -7.12 -1.27 -10.28
CA LEU A 287 -6.13 -2.31 -10.00
C LEU A 287 -6.07 -3.26 -11.19
N LEU A 288 -4.87 -3.51 -11.70
CA LEU A 288 -4.62 -4.47 -12.77
C LEU A 288 -3.56 -5.46 -12.29
N GLU A 289 -3.90 -6.74 -12.32
CA GLU A 289 -2.92 -7.82 -12.19
C GLU A 289 -2.55 -8.33 -13.57
N PHE A 290 -1.29 -8.09 -13.94
CA PHE A 290 -0.69 -8.57 -15.17
C PHE A 290 -0.03 -9.93 -14.88
N PRO A 291 -0.52 -11.04 -15.44
CA PRO A 291 0.06 -12.36 -15.24
C PRO A 291 1.52 -12.41 -15.71
N PRO A 292 2.34 -13.34 -15.19
CA PRO A 292 3.70 -13.52 -15.68
C PRO A 292 3.74 -13.77 -17.18
N ASP A 293 4.73 -13.18 -17.86
CA ASP A 293 5.05 -13.47 -19.25
C ASP A 293 6.48 -13.99 -19.40
N GLU A 294 6.91 -14.34 -20.62
CA GLU A 294 8.26 -14.87 -20.85
C GLU A 294 9.38 -13.92 -20.38
N SER A 295 9.10 -12.62 -20.33
CA SER A 295 10.07 -11.56 -20.01
C SER A 295 10.00 -11.05 -18.57
N SER A 296 8.87 -11.22 -17.88
CA SER A 296 8.57 -10.56 -16.60
C SER A 296 7.78 -11.47 -15.66
N GLY A 297 8.00 -11.33 -14.36
CA GLY A 297 7.13 -11.96 -13.35
C GLY A 297 5.72 -11.34 -13.37
N PRO A 298 4.80 -11.77 -12.48
CA PRO A 298 3.55 -11.05 -12.30
C PRO A 298 3.82 -9.57 -11.98
N VAL A 299 3.04 -8.67 -12.57
CA VAL A 299 3.15 -7.22 -12.34
C VAL A 299 1.83 -6.69 -11.80
N THR A 300 1.88 -6.14 -10.60
CA THR A 300 0.77 -5.43 -9.97
C THR A 300 0.78 -3.98 -10.44
N ILE A 301 -0.36 -3.51 -10.93
CA ILE A 301 -0.49 -2.20 -11.56
C ILE A 301 -1.63 -1.42 -10.90
N VAL A 302 -1.33 -0.23 -10.40
CA VAL A 302 -2.32 0.68 -9.80
C VAL A 302 -2.36 1.97 -10.60
N GLU A 303 -3.51 2.26 -11.19
CA GLU A 303 -3.78 3.51 -11.92
C GLU A 303 -4.64 4.43 -11.06
N VAL A 304 -4.12 5.63 -10.79
CA VAL A 304 -4.82 6.69 -10.04
C VAL A 304 -5.02 7.92 -10.93
N GLY A 305 -6.18 8.56 -10.79
CA GLY A 305 -6.52 9.82 -11.48
C GLY A 305 -6.74 10.98 -10.50
N SER A 306 -7.59 11.91 -10.90
CA SER A 306 -7.91 13.10 -10.11
C SER A 306 -8.78 12.85 -8.88
N LEU A 307 -9.58 11.79 -8.89
CA LEU A 307 -10.48 11.45 -7.77
C LEU A 307 -9.74 11.02 -6.49
N THR A 308 -8.45 10.70 -6.58
CA THR A 308 -7.63 10.26 -5.46
C THR A 308 -6.81 11.38 -4.82
N ASN A 309 -6.83 12.59 -5.40
CA ASN A 309 -5.92 13.70 -5.09
C ASN A 309 -4.42 13.35 -5.19
N ALA A 310 -4.06 12.24 -5.86
CA ALA A 310 -2.68 11.86 -6.12
C ALA A 310 -2.16 12.34 -7.49
N CYS A 311 -3.07 12.60 -8.44
CA CYS A 311 -2.78 13.03 -9.80
C CYS A 311 -3.72 14.18 -10.20
N PRO A 312 -3.29 15.22 -10.95
CA PRO A 312 -4.18 16.28 -11.43
C PRO A 312 -5.12 15.81 -12.55
N GLN A 313 -6.22 16.54 -12.73
CA GLN A 313 -7.18 16.30 -13.81
C GLN A 313 -6.53 16.32 -15.20
N GLY A 314 -6.94 15.36 -16.05
CA GLY A 314 -6.44 15.20 -17.42
C GLY A 314 -5.13 14.41 -17.52
N LEU A 315 -4.62 13.91 -16.39
CA LEU A 315 -3.48 13.00 -16.31
C LEU A 315 -3.83 11.82 -15.39
N TYR A 316 -3.18 10.70 -15.64
CA TYR A 316 -3.26 9.51 -14.79
C TYR A 316 -1.86 9.08 -14.42
N MET A 317 -1.71 8.59 -13.20
CA MET A 317 -0.46 8.04 -12.71
C MET A 317 -0.61 6.54 -12.55
N VAL A 318 0.25 5.79 -13.22
CA VAL A 318 0.29 4.33 -13.21
C VAL A 318 1.53 3.90 -12.46
N HIS A 319 1.33 3.13 -11.40
CA HIS A 319 2.39 2.49 -10.65
C HIS A 319 2.47 1.02 -11.03
N MET A 320 3.68 0.51 -11.28
CA MET A 320 3.93 -0.91 -11.56
C MET A 320 4.91 -1.49 -10.54
N THR A 321 4.55 -2.61 -9.91
CA THR A 321 5.38 -3.36 -8.95
C THR A 321 5.61 -4.76 -9.49
N THR A 322 6.85 -5.24 -9.44
CA THR A 322 7.15 -6.66 -9.61
C THR A 322 8.38 -7.06 -8.80
N LYS A 323 8.59 -8.37 -8.62
CA LYS A 323 9.80 -8.91 -8.00
C LYS A 323 10.99 -8.64 -8.92
N GLN A 324 12.07 -8.10 -8.37
CA GLN A 324 13.26 -7.74 -9.14
C GLN A 324 13.95 -9.00 -9.69
N LYS A 325 14.23 -9.00 -11.00
CA LYS A 325 15.13 -9.95 -11.67
C LYS A 325 16.36 -9.24 -12.23
N GLY A 326 16.17 -8.05 -12.80
CA GLY A 326 17.24 -7.20 -13.32
C GLY A 326 17.10 -5.76 -12.83
N SER A 327 17.28 -4.80 -13.74
CA SER A 327 16.87 -3.42 -13.49
C SER A 327 15.35 -3.28 -13.62
N ALA A 328 14.77 -2.31 -12.90
CA ALA A 328 13.32 -2.08 -12.98
C ALA A 328 12.83 -1.75 -14.40
N GLU A 329 13.69 -1.17 -15.24
CA GLU A 329 13.38 -0.92 -16.65
C GLU A 329 13.26 -2.23 -17.44
N GLU A 330 14.24 -3.14 -17.31
CA GLU A 330 14.21 -4.45 -17.98
C GLU A 330 13.00 -5.28 -17.56
N ASP A 331 12.67 -5.27 -16.26
CA ASP A 331 11.59 -6.07 -15.69
C ASP A 331 10.19 -5.55 -16.11
N LEU A 332 10.04 -4.26 -16.40
CA LEU A 332 8.72 -3.62 -16.58
C LEU A 332 8.45 -3.10 -18.00
N MET A 333 9.48 -2.89 -18.83
CA MET A 333 9.32 -2.25 -20.15
C MET A 333 8.37 -3.03 -21.07
N SER A 334 8.42 -4.37 -21.04
CA SER A 334 7.54 -5.24 -21.84
C SER A 334 6.07 -4.99 -21.53
N VAL A 335 5.73 -4.93 -20.23
CA VAL A 335 4.37 -4.68 -19.77
C VAL A 335 3.95 -3.23 -20.04
N ALA A 336 4.83 -2.26 -19.82
CA ALA A 336 4.56 -0.86 -20.12
C ALA A 336 4.17 -0.65 -21.58
N LYS A 337 4.93 -1.18 -22.55
CA LYS A 337 4.63 -1.07 -24.00
C LYS A 337 3.32 -1.73 -24.42
N LYS A 338 2.86 -2.74 -23.67
CA LYS A 338 1.54 -3.36 -23.92
C LYS A 338 0.39 -2.43 -23.50
N LEU A 339 0.61 -1.54 -22.54
CA LEU A 339 -0.45 -0.73 -21.91
C LEU A 339 -0.47 0.74 -22.33
N MET A 340 0.64 1.30 -22.82
CA MET A 340 0.73 2.72 -23.21
C MET A 340 1.65 2.91 -24.40
N ASN A 341 1.45 4.00 -25.15
CA ASN A 341 2.29 4.38 -26.28
C ASN A 341 3.56 5.06 -25.79
N PHE A 342 4.70 4.53 -26.21
CA PHE A 342 5.99 5.22 -26.11
C PHE A 342 6.18 6.17 -27.31
N PRO A 343 7.12 7.14 -27.23
CA PRO A 343 7.38 8.06 -28.33
C PRO A 343 7.58 7.35 -29.68
N GLY A 344 6.75 7.69 -30.66
CA GLY A 344 6.75 7.10 -32.02
C GLY A 344 5.71 5.99 -32.23
N GLU A 345 5.05 5.51 -31.17
CA GLU A 345 3.92 4.58 -31.26
C GLU A 345 2.60 5.37 -31.41
N THR A 346 1.64 4.81 -32.15
CA THR A 346 0.39 5.50 -32.53
C THR A 346 -0.84 4.59 -32.40
N ASP A 347 -0.88 3.75 -31.37
CA ASP A 347 -2.07 2.96 -31.07
C ASP A 347 -3.13 3.84 -30.41
N GLU A 348 -4.16 4.24 -31.16
CA GLU A 348 -5.24 5.11 -30.65
C GLU A 348 -6.03 4.49 -29.47
N SER A 349 -5.92 3.17 -29.25
CA SER A 349 -6.56 2.50 -28.11
C SER A 349 -5.77 2.65 -26.81
N LYS A 350 -4.51 3.09 -26.89
CA LYS A 350 -3.61 3.24 -25.74
C LYS A 350 -3.40 4.71 -25.38
N PRO A 351 -3.20 5.01 -24.10
CA PRO A 351 -2.83 6.35 -23.65
C PRO A 351 -1.39 6.68 -24.05
N ASN A 352 -1.08 7.98 -24.19
CA ASN A 352 0.28 8.41 -24.49
C ASN A 352 1.07 8.66 -23.21
N LEU A 353 2.33 8.23 -23.23
CA LEU A 353 3.26 8.45 -22.13
C LEU A 353 3.75 9.90 -22.08
N VAL A 354 3.67 10.52 -20.91
CA VAL A 354 4.11 11.89 -20.63
C VAL A 354 5.45 11.90 -19.90
N TRP A 355 5.59 11.06 -18.87
CA TRP A 355 6.79 10.94 -18.05
C TRP A 355 6.90 9.54 -17.47
N SER A 356 8.11 9.03 -17.28
CA SER A 356 8.36 7.73 -16.63
C SER A 356 9.51 7.80 -15.65
N MET A 357 9.43 7.00 -14.59
CA MET A 357 10.52 6.74 -13.66
C MET A 357 10.59 5.25 -13.33
N PHE A 358 11.78 4.68 -13.42
CA PHE A 358 12.11 3.32 -13.02
C PHE A 358 13.11 3.34 -11.88
N PHE A 359 12.95 2.46 -10.90
CA PHE A 359 13.90 2.30 -9.81
C PHE A 359 13.72 0.96 -9.11
N ASN A 360 14.76 0.50 -8.44
CA ASN A 360 14.74 -0.69 -7.61
C ASN A 360 14.67 -0.30 -6.12
N MET A 361 14.06 -1.17 -5.30
CA MET A 361 14.04 -1.06 -3.84
C MET A 361 14.48 -2.39 -3.23
N LYS A 362 15.02 -2.38 -2.01
CA LYS A 362 15.30 -3.61 -1.27
C LYS A 362 14.00 -4.18 -0.68
N ASP A 363 13.75 -5.47 -0.85
CA ASP A 363 12.71 -6.20 -0.12
C ASP A 363 13.39 -7.03 0.96
N THR A 364 13.08 -6.78 2.22
CA THR A 364 13.68 -7.53 3.35
C THR A 364 12.62 -8.20 4.21
N SER A 365 11.42 -8.35 3.66
CA SER A 365 10.25 -8.89 4.38
C SER A 365 10.46 -10.35 4.82
N THR A 366 11.29 -11.09 4.08
CA THR A 366 11.61 -12.50 4.36
C THR A 366 12.93 -12.69 5.14
N CYS A 367 13.62 -11.61 5.50
CA CYS A 367 14.91 -11.67 6.18
C CYS A 367 14.74 -11.74 7.70
N ASP A 368 15.65 -12.46 8.39
CA ASP A 368 15.77 -12.35 9.85
C ASP A 368 16.56 -11.08 10.21
N LEU A 369 15.83 -10.00 10.49
CA LEU A 369 16.42 -8.71 10.85
C LEU A 369 16.96 -8.66 12.28
N GLY A 370 16.74 -9.70 13.09
CA GLY A 370 17.22 -9.76 14.48
C GLY A 370 18.62 -10.36 14.62
N ALA A 371 19.05 -11.17 13.64
CA ALA A 371 20.23 -12.04 13.75
C ALA A 371 21.53 -11.32 14.16
N ASN A 372 21.74 -10.11 13.65
CA ASN A 372 22.99 -9.35 13.82
C ASN A 372 22.84 -8.11 14.71
N THR A 373 21.75 -8.00 15.48
CA THR A 373 21.40 -6.79 16.23
C THR A 373 21.58 -6.94 17.75
N PRO A 374 21.84 -5.83 18.48
CA PRO A 374 21.71 -5.82 19.93
C PRO A 374 20.31 -6.23 20.38
N THR A 375 20.20 -6.87 21.55
CA THR A 375 18.93 -7.52 21.99
C THR A 375 17.74 -6.59 22.16
N ASN A 376 17.97 -5.30 22.43
CA ASN A 376 16.95 -4.25 22.60
C ASN A 376 16.88 -3.28 21.40
N LEU A 377 17.46 -3.66 20.27
CA LEU A 377 17.37 -2.94 18.99
C LEU A 377 16.55 -3.78 18.02
N PHE A 378 15.52 -3.18 17.43
CA PHE A 378 14.65 -3.84 16.46
C PHE A 378 14.73 -3.12 15.12
N LEU A 379 15.17 -3.86 14.09
CA LEU A 379 15.15 -3.37 12.72
C LEU A 379 13.77 -3.62 12.10
N THR A 380 13.27 -2.64 11.34
CA THR A 380 12.04 -2.74 10.57
C THR A 380 12.35 -2.89 9.09
N SER A 381 11.60 -3.75 8.42
CA SER A 381 11.73 -3.92 6.98
C SER A 381 11.21 -2.68 6.24
N GLY A 382 11.65 -2.52 4.99
CA GLY A 382 11.04 -1.57 4.06
C GLY A 382 9.71 -2.10 3.50
N PRO A 383 9.18 -1.44 2.46
CA PRO A 383 8.03 -1.96 1.73
C PRO A 383 8.33 -3.30 1.06
N ASP A 384 7.33 -4.17 1.07
CA ASP A 384 7.31 -5.51 0.50
C ASP A 384 6.43 -5.58 -0.76
N LEU A 385 6.43 -6.74 -1.42
CA LEU A 385 5.67 -7.00 -2.65
C LEU A 385 4.16 -7.11 -2.44
N ASP A 386 3.68 -7.31 -1.20
CA ASP A 386 2.25 -7.45 -0.95
C ASP A 386 1.49 -6.16 -1.30
N LEU A 387 0.25 -6.35 -1.77
CA LEU A 387 -0.62 -5.25 -2.18
C LEU A 387 -1.06 -4.37 -1.00
N ASP A 388 -1.12 -4.93 0.22
CA ASP A 388 -1.59 -4.25 1.42
C ASP A 388 -0.53 -4.13 2.51
N PHE A 389 -0.95 -3.83 3.73
CA PHE A 389 -0.10 -3.51 4.88
C PHE A 389 -0.08 -4.62 5.93
N ASP A 390 -0.58 -5.82 5.64
CA ASP A 390 -0.69 -6.89 6.63
C ASP A 390 0.68 -7.28 7.20
N PHE A 391 1.70 -7.38 6.35
CA PHE A 391 3.08 -7.64 6.77
C PHE A 391 3.60 -6.55 7.73
N ALA A 392 3.44 -5.27 7.37
CA ALA A 392 3.90 -4.15 8.20
C ALA A 392 3.20 -4.12 9.57
N ILE A 393 1.90 -4.38 9.62
CA ILE A 393 1.14 -4.46 10.87
C ILE A 393 1.57 -5.65 11.71
N LYS A 394 1.78 -6.81 11.09
CA LYS A 394 2.31 -7.99 11.78
C LYS A 394 3.67 -7.71 12.41
N GLN A 395 4.61 -7.15 11.65
CA GLN A 395 5.94 -6.80 12.15
C GLN A 395 5.87 -5.78 13.29
N ALA A 396 5.06 -4.73 13.15
CA ALA A 396 4.89 -3.73 14.21
C ALA A 396 4.35 -4.35 15.51
N LYS A 397 3.37 -5.24 15.41
CA LYS A 397 2.80 -5.96 16.56
C LYS A 397 3.83 -6.89 17.22
N GLU A 398 4.60 -7.64 16.43
CA GLU A 398 5.67 -8.52 16.94
C GLU A 398 6.76 -7.76 17.68
N ILE A 399 7.19 -6.60 17.15
CA ILE A 399 8.17 -5.72 17.82
C ILE A 399 7.57 -5.16 19.10
N PHE A 400 6.35 -4.64 19.05
CA PHE A 400 5.67 -4.09 20.22
C PHE A 400 5.55 -5.12 21.34
N SER A 401 5.11 -6.35 21.05
CA SER A 401 4.96 -7.40 22.06
C SER A 401 6.30 -7.85 22.67
N LYS A 402 7.44 -7.65 21.99
CA LYS A 402 8.77 -7.87 22.58
C LYS A 402 9.18 -6.74 23.52
N MET A 403 8.78 -5.50 23.23
CA MET A 403 9.06 -4.33 24.06
C MET A 403 8.13 -4.26 25.28
N TYR A 404 6.86 -4.62 25.09
CA TYR A 404 5.77 -4.44 26.04
C TYR A 404 4.86 -5.68 26.03
N PRO A 405 5.28 -6.80 26.64
CA PRO A 405 4.58 -8.08 26.54
C PRO A 405 3.20 -8.10 27.22
N GLU A 406 2.99 -7.26 28.23
CA GLU A 406 1.74 -7.20 29.00
C GLU A 406 0.77 -6.12 28.49
N ASP A 407 1.19 -5.30 27.52
CA ASP A 407 0.39 -4.18 27.02
C ASP A 407 -0.41 -4.56 25.76
N GLU A 408 -1.56 -3.92 25.60
CA GLU A 408 -2.37 -4.04 24.39
C GLU A 408 -1.75 -3.27 23.22
N PHE A 409 -1.70 -3.89 22.04
CA PHE A 409 -1.20 -3.23 20.83
C PHE A 409 -2.25 -2.27 20.28
N LEU A 410 -1.99 -0.96 20.39
CA LEU A 410 -2.83 0.12 19.89
C LEU A 410 -4.30 0.01 20.36
N PRO A 411 -4.56 0.14 21.67
CA PRO A 411 -5.92 0.21 22.19
C PRO A 411 -6.65 1.42 21.61
N ARG A 412 -7.99 1.44 21.75
CA ARG A 412 -8.83 2.54 21.29
C ARG A 412 -8.35 3.87 21.86
N ALA A 413 -7.96 4.81 20.98
CA ALA A 413 -7.65 6.17 21.41
C ALA A 413 -8.92 6.86 21.94
N PRO A 414 -8.87 7.54 23.11
CA PRO A 414 -10.00 8.27 23.66
C PRO A 414 -10.42 9.36 22.67
N ASP A 415 -11.72 9.63 22.59
CA ASP A 415 -12.16 10.74 21.75
C ASP A 415 -11.67 12.07 22.33
N PRO A 416 -11.10 13.00 21.54
CA PRO A 416 -10.81 14.34 22.03
C PRO A 416 -12.01 15.03 22.69
N GLU A 417 -13.24 14.70 22.26
CA GLU A 417 -14.48 15.20 22.89
C GLU A 417 -14.86 14.46 24.19
N GLU A 418 -14.30 13.27 24.44
CA GLU A 418 -14.44 12.51 25.69
C GLU A 418 -13.41 12.93 26.75
N ILE A 419 -12.38 13.71 26.38
CA ILE A 419 -11.38 14.25 27.31
C ILE A 419 -12.01 15.45 28.04
N ILE A 420 -12.57 15.21 29.22
CA ILE A 420 -12.91 16.29 30.16
C ILE A 420 -11.58 16.89 30.63
N LEU A 421 -11.26 18.07 30.11
CA LEU A 421 -10.22 18.91 30.71
C LEU A 421 -10.83 19.47 32.00
N ASP A 422 -10.41 18.97 33.14
CA ASP A 422 -10.65 19.61 34.44
C ASP A 422 -9.86 20.93 34.46
N ASP A 423 -10.40 21.96 33.79
CA ASP A 423 -9.95 23.33 33.94
C ASP A 423 -10.62 23.93 35.20
N ASP A 424 -9.76 24.27 36.17
CA ASP A 424 -9.97 25.16 37.32
C ASP A 424 -10.77 24.65 38.54
N ASP A 425 -10.07 23.97 39.46
CA ASP A 425 -10.47 23.87 40.87
C ASP A 425 -9.33 24.23 41.85
N GLU A 426 -8.50 25.25 41.52
CA GLU A 426 -7.49 25.79 42.46
C GLU A 426 -7.62 27.28 42.83
N ASP A 427 -8.66 28.02 42.41
CA ASP A 427 -8.76 29.46 42.73
C ASP A 427 -10.09 29.93 43.37
N LYS A 428 -10.62 29.15 44.32
CA LYS A 428 -11.68 29.61 45.25
C LYS A 428 -11.38 29.30 46.72
N GLN A 429 -10.22 29.74 47.21
CA GLN A 429 -10.05 30.00 48.64
C GLN A 429 -9.28 31.31 48.86
N LYS A 430 -10.04 32.40 49.07
CA LYS A 430 -9.78 33.49 50.05
C LYS A 430 -10.56 34.76 49.69
N GLN A 431 -11.72 34.95 50.30
CA GLN A 431 -12.12 36.25 50.84
C GLN A 431 -12.87 36.02 52.17
N PRO A 432 -12.41 36.60 53.29
CA PRO A 432 -13.17 36.58 54.54
C PRO A 432 -14.33 37.58 54.47
N GLU A 433 -15.54 37.13 54.79
CA GLU A 433 -16.70 37.99 55.00
C GLU A 433 -16.47 38.94 56.18
N GLU A 434 -16.49 40.24 55.92
CA GLU A 434 -16.63 41.27 56.95
C GLU A 434 -18.05 41.21 57.54
N LYS A 435 -18.11 40.90 58.84
CA LYS A 435 -19.31 41.08 59.66
C LYS A 435 -19.56 42.57 59.88
N ALA A 436 -20.63 43.10 59.31
CA ALA A 436 -21.27 44.32 59.79
C ALA A 436 -22.60 43.95 60.49
N SER A 437 -22.64 44.28 61.77
CA SER A 437 -23.76 44.22 62.70
C SER A 437 -24.93 45.10 62.28
N GLU A 438 -26.16 44.60 62.44
CA GLU A 438 -27.28 45.41 62.91
C GLU A 438 -28.35 44.51 63.57
N GLU A 439 -28.59 44.79 64.85
CA GLU A 439 -29.66 44.20 65.67
C GLU A 439 -31.01 44.91 65.42
N PRO A 440 -32.14 44.30 65.82
CA PRO A 440 -33.47 44.64 65.33
C PRO A 440 -34.18 45.72 66.16
N GLN A 441 -35.08 46.47 65.54
CA GLN A 441 -36.16 47.17 66.25
C GLN A 441 -37.51 46.96 65.55
N GLU A 442 -38.47 46.62 66.42
CA GLU A 442 -39.94 46.53 66.36
C GLU A 442 -40.70 46.93 65.08
#